data_AF-A0A494XIX0-F1
#
_entry.id   AF-A0A494XIX0-F1
#
_cell.length_a   1.000
_cell.length_b   1.000
_cell.length_c   1.000
_cell.angle_alpha   90.00
_cell.angle_beta   90.00
_cell.angle_gamma   90.00
#
_symmetry.space_group_name_H-M   'P 1'
#
loop_
_entity.id
_entity.type
_entity.pdbx_description
1 polymer ?
#
loop_
_entity_poly.entity_id
_entity_poly.type
_entity_poly.pdbx_seq_one_letter_code
_entity_poly.pdbx_strand_id
1 'polypeptide(L)'
;MSVLLVAPTRSPAHAGSLRRAVVRSPRTRERGATSLTFALLLIPLLLVVGCAIDFARFVEYRSALQSAADEAALAGAAVFSDPSHGPAAVGVATEYFRNALLPPSLSVSAPKVTANANGTINPALGTAPAHTVTVAATATVATTLMSLVMPSAALHVTATAGNPIVTPQLAFTNVNSIACDGNTAYLYEVPPNDSGVGYDFSKVPSFSVASNGVQGNYYEIGTSYLPGTANGQLPAGQQLPSFGVNQPLGIMMRNDTNGNLSGCGAPVTGANSYGAPNGGSQAFYSSLLLNKQPPSQFSNYHYQVTVTSVIWSDRTEIASVTTTLPPSILYPNGATISEPIEGDAKYNTLATYLGINDPSSGYSNCTAITSTDSSESHASARSRTFAVAHSVRLPTTTTTYQCETQYPTNTTSSTPNCLLYVQTGVSPQYIAGLSDSSPVPQEARGNCFPVQGGGTQYAAPSCAQLSALAVTSGNSPVSPAAVFWWDDGGGVGPNEHYYLPQGHCSASSVNGPGYGEDCLYKNNFFAAICTVNGGSGSGLTEVILTQ
;
A
#
# COMPACT_ATOMS: atom_id res chain seq x y z
N MET A 1 -37.63 7.77 22.31
CA MET A 1 -38.26 8.33 23.53
C MET A 1 -39.76 8.45 23.24
N SER A 2 -40.50 7.37 23.45
CA SER A 2 -41.91 7.28 23.06
C SER A 2 -42.77 7.94 24.14
N VAL A 3 -43.27 9.14 23.83
CA VAL A 3 -44.25 9.82 24.68
C VAL A 3 -45.61 9.20 24.41
N LEU A 4 -46.01 8.33 25.34
CA LEU A 4 -47.31 7.68 25.46
C LEU A 4 -48.39 8.75 25.71
N LEU A 5 -49.21 9.05 24.70
CA LEU A 5 -50.40 9.88 24.84
C LEU A 5 -51.51 9.07 25.53
N VAL A 6 -51.76 9.38 26.79
CA VAL A 6 -52.89 8.83 27.55
C VAL A 6 -54.13 9.68 27.27
N ALA A 7 -55.12 9.07 26.61
CA ALA A 7 -56.44 9.65 26.40
C ALA A 7 -57.29 9.58 27.69
N PRO A 8 -58.07 10.62 28.05
CA PRO A 8 -59.03 10.51 29.13
C PRO A 8 -60.33 9.86 28.65
N THR A 9 -60.78 8.86 29.41
CA THR A 9 -62.02 8.10 29.22
C THR A 9 -63.25 8.87 29.70
N ARG A 10 -64.38 8.59 29.04
CA ARG A 10 -65.73 9.12 29.28
C ARG A 10 -66.44 8.47 30.48
N SER A 11 -67.47 9.19 30.93
CA SER A 11 -68.73 8.79 31.61
C SER A 11 -68.77 8.71 33.15
N PRO A 12 -69.96 8.80 33.80
CA PRO A 12 -71.29 9.25 33.34
C PRO A 12 -71.98 10.28 34.26
N ALA A 13 -73.15 10.72 33.82
CA ALA A 13 -74.09 11.62 34.47
C ALA A 13 -74.53 11.20 35.89
N HIS A 14 -74.72 12.18 36.77
CA HIS A 14 -75.76 12.12 37.79
C HIS A 14 -76.53 13.43 37.92
N ALA A 15 -77.85 13.27 37.82
CA ALA A 15 -78.87 14.26 37.95
C ALA A 15 -78.97 14.77 39.39
N GLY A 16 -79.13 16.09 39.54
CA GLY A 16 -79.30 16.73 40.83
C GLY A 16 -80.09 18.03 40.70
N SER A 17 -81.42 17.87 40.70
CA SER A 17 -82.41 18.75 41.32
C SER A 17 -82.23 20.27 41.22
N LEU A 18 -83.03 20.85 40.32
CA LEU A 18 -83.77 22.11 40.47
C LEU A 18 -83.78 22.71 41.90
N ARG A 19 -83.21 23.92 42.06
CA ARG A 19 -83.85 25.01 42.81
C ARG A 19 -83.59 26.34 42.10
N ARG A 20 -84.64 26.81 41.44
CA ARG A 20 -84.79 28.17 40.89
C ARG A 20 -84.73 29.17 42.06
N ALA A 21 -83.67 29.95 42.14
CA ALA A 21 -83.70 31.27 42.75
C ALA A 21 -83.50 32.28 41.62
N VAL A 22 -84.61 32.83 41.12
CA VAL A 22 -84.61 33.95 40.18
C VAL A 22 -84.14 35.18 40.96
N VAL A 23 -82.82 35.43 40.93
CA VAL A 23 -82.27 36.73 41.28
C VAL A 23 -82.22 37.55 40.00
N ARG A 24 -83.17 38.48 39.86
CA ARG A 24 -83.11 39.57 38.89
C ARG A 24 -81.86 40.39 39.18
N SER A 25 -80.78 40.14 38.44
CA SER A 25 -79.63 41.03 38.36
C SER A 25 -80.08 42.34 37.69
N PRO A 26 -79.80 43.51 38.29
CA PRO A 26 -80.08 44.78 37.67
C PRO A 26 -79.20 44.92 36.41
N ARG A 27 -79.88 45.04 35.27
CA ARG A 27 -79.28 45.54 34.05
C ARG A 27 -78.77 46.95 34.30
N THR A 28 -77.67 47.24 33.62
CA THR A 28 -77.17 48.55 33.19
C THR A 28 -76.13 49.23 34.09
N ARG A 29 -74.88 49.24 33.60
CA ARG A 29 -73.83 50.30 33.67
C ARG A 29 -72.41 49.92 34.12
N GLU A 30 -72.12 48.67 34.50
CA GLU A 30 -70.72 48.27 34.86
C GLU A 30 -69.98 47.40 33.82
N ARG A 31 -70.64 46.99 32.72
CA ARG A 31 -70.00 46.15 31.68
C ARG A 31 -68.94 46.87 30.84
N GLY A 32 -68.91 48.21 30.88
CA GLY A 32 -67.90 49.00 30.16
C GLY A 32 -66.51 48.88 30.79
N ALA A 33 -66.43 48.96 32.13
CA ALA A 33 -65.13 49.00 32.83
C ALA A 33 -64.35 47.68 32.69
N THR A 34 -65.02 46.52 32.77
CA THR A 34 -64.37 45.20 32.60
C THR A 34 -63.93 44.94 31.17
N SER A 35 -64.65 45.45 30.17
CA SER A 35 -64.21 45.36 28.77
C SER A 35 -62.98 46.22 28.49
N LEU A 36 -62.88 47.39 29.14
CA LEU A 36 -61.72 48.29 29.00
C LEU A 36 -60.47 47.72 29.67
N THR A 37 -60.58 47.16 30.88
CA THR A 37 -59.44 46.52 31.54
C THR A 37 -58.98 45.26 30.80
N PHE A 38 -59.92 44.46 30.28
CA PHE A 38 -59.57 43.31 29.45
C PHE A 38 -58.86 43.73 28.15
N ALA A 39 -59.38 44.75 27.46
CA ALA A 39 -58.74 45.28 26.24
C ALA A 39 -57.32 45.80 26.52
N LEU A 40 -57.12 46.47 27.66
CA LEU A 40 -55.81 47.01 28.06
C LEU A 40 -54.83 45.90 28.45
N LEU A 41 -55.29 44.83 29.12
CA LEU A 41 -54.49 43.65 29.46
C LEU A 41 -54.21 42.72 28.26
N LEU A 42 -55.04 42.78 27.23
CA LEU A 42 -54.85 41.97 26.02
C LEU A 42 -53.57 42.37 25.27
N ILE A 43 -53.22 43.66 25.28
CA ILE A 43 -52.03 44.20 24.62
C ILE A 43 -50.73 43.54 25.13
N PRO A 44 -50.40 43.57 26.43
CA PRO A 44 -49.19 42.92 26.94
C PRO A 44 -49.24 41.39 26.78
N LEU A 45 -50.42 40.76 26.83
CA LEU A 45 -50.55 39.31 26.62
C LEU A 45 -50.23 38.92 25.17
N LEU A 46 -50.73 39.68 24.19
CA LEU A 46 -50.40 39.48 22.77
C LEU A 46 -48.91 39.72 22.50
N LEU A 47 -48.29 40.70 23.16
CA LEU A 47 -46.86 40.97 23.05
C LEU A 47 -46.03 39.78 23.57
N VAL A 48 -46.41 39.21 24.72
CA VAL A 48 -45.74 38.02 25.27
C VAL A 48 -45.88 36.81 24.36
N VAL A 49 -47.08 36.55 23.83
CA VAL A 49 -47.30 35.46 22.86
C VAL A 49 -46.48 35.68 21.59
N GLY A 50 -46.42 36.92 21.10
CA GLY A 50 -45.61 37.25 19.93
C GLY A 50 -44.12 37.07 20.13
N CYS A 51 -43.62 37.48 21.29
CA CYS A 51 -42.24 37.23 21.70
C CYS A 51 -41.93 35.73 21.75
N ALA A 52 -42.84 34.90 22.27
CA ALA A 52 -42.67 33.45 22.32
C ALA A 52 -42.60 32.82 20.92
N ILE A 53 -43.44 33.25 19.97
CA ILE A 53 -43.43 32.76 18.59
C ILE A 53 -42.16 33.18 17.84
N ASP A 54 -41.76 34.45 17.96
CA ASP A 54 -40.55 34.95 17.33
C ASP A 54 -39.29 34.27 17.90
N PHE A 55 -39.26 34.01 19.21
CA PHE A 55 -38.19 33.25 19.86
C PHE A 55 -38.14 31.80 19.38
N ALA A 56 -39.28 31.12 19.24
CA ALA A 56 -39.32 29.75 18.73
C ALA A 56 -38.74 29.66 17.30
N ARG A 57 -39.11 30.59 16.42
CA ARG A 57 -38.54 30.69 15.06
C ARG A 57 -37.06 31.04 15.06
N PHE A 58 -36.63 31.90 15.98
CA PHE A 58 -35.22 32.25 16.13
C PHE A 58 -34.37 31.02 16.49
N VAL A 59 -34.84 30.17 17.40
CA VAL A 59 -34.17 28.92 17.78
C VAL A 59 -34.13 27.94 16.60
N GLU A 60 -35.24 27.81 15.86
CA GLU A 60 -35.30 26.98 14.64
C GLU A 60 -34.28 27.44 13.59
N TYR A 61 -34.23 28.73 13.28
CA TYR A 61 -33.29 29.30 12.32
C TYR A 61 -31.83 29.19 12.77
N ARG A 62 -31.56 29.37 14.07
CA ARG A 62 -30.24 29.14 14.62
C ARG A 62 -29.80 27.69 14.43
N SER A 63 -30.70 26.73 14.67
CA SER A 63 -30.43 25.31 14.46
C SER A 63 -30.14 25.00 13.00
N ALA A 64 -30.98 25.48 12.07
CA ALA A 64 -30.77 25.25 10.63
C ALA A 64 -29.46 25.88 10.12
N LEU A 65 -29.15 27.10 10.55
CA LEU A 65 -27.92 27.79 10.17
C LEU A 65 -26.68 27.09 10.75
N GLN A 66 -26.76 26.58 11.99
CA GLN A 66 -25.69 25.81 12.60
C GLN A 66 -25.46 24.49 11.86
N SER A 67 -26.52 23.74 11.53
CA SER A 67 -26.39 22.50 10.76
C SER A 67 -25.72 22.73 9.39
N ALA A 68 -26.10 23.80 8.68
CA ALA A 68 -25.45 24.16 7.42
C ALA A 68 -23.96 24.52 7.59
N ALA A 69 -23.60 25.20 8.68
CA ALA A 69 -22.20 25.52 8.99
C ALA A 69 -21.41 24.26 9.35
N ASP A 70 -22.00 23.34 10.12
CA ASP A 70 -21.38 22.07 10.53
C ASP A 70 -21.12 21.16 9.33
N GLU A 71 -22.10 21.00 8.44
CA GLU A 71 -21.97 20.22 7.19
C GLU A 71 -20.90 20.81 6.27
N ALA A 72 -20.89 22.13 6.10
CA ALA A 72 -19.89 22.83 5.31
C ALA A 72 -18.47 22.69 5.89
N ALA A 73 -18.32 22.83 7.21
CA ALA A 73 -17.04 22.64 7.87
C ALA A 73 -16.55 21.20 7.71
N LEU A 74 -17.44 20.21 7.88
CA LEU A 74 -17.11 18.79 7.72
C LEU A 74 -16.68 18.46 6.28
N ALA A 75 -17.41 18.96 5.27
CA ALA A 75 -17.06 18.77 3.87
C ALA A 75 -15.70 19.39 3.51
N GLY A 76 -15.42 20.60 4.00
CA GLY A 76 -14.11 21.24 3.82
C GLY A 76 -12.99 20.48 4.53
N ALA A 77 -13.22 20.04 5.77
CA ALA A 77 -12.23 19.26 6.52
C ALA A 77 -11.91 17.93 5.83
N ALA A 78 -12.91 17.25 5.25
CA ALA A 78 -12.73 15.98 4.56
C ALA A 78 -11.73 16.05 3.39
N VAL A 79 -11.65 17.18 2.68
CA VAL A 79 -10.68 17.39 1.59
C VAL A 79 -9.38 18.04 2.04
N PHE A 80 -9.28 18.46 3.31
CA PHE A 80 -8.10 19.11 3.84
C PHE A 80 -7.11 18.08 4.42
N SER A 81 -6.45 17.33 3.55
CA SER A 81 -5.54 16.24 3.94
C SER A 81 -4.09 16.68 4.19
N ASP A 82 -3.67 17.80 3.61
CA ASP A 82 -2.36 18.42 3.85
C ASP A 82 -2.42 19.94 3.61
N PRO A 83 -1.40 20.72 4.04
CA PRO A 83 -1.41 22.18 3.95
C PRO A 83 -1.66 22.76 2.54
N SER A 84 -1.26 22.05 1.48
CA SER A 84 -1.44 22.51 0.09
C SER A 84 -2.91 22.43 -0.38
N HIS A 85 -3.72 21.58 0.25
CA HIS A 85 -5.16 21.47 -0.04
C HIS A 85 -6.02 22.53 0.67
N GLY A 86 -5.42 23.42 1.47
CA GLY A 86 -6.15 24.47 2.19
C GLY A 86 -7.10 25.31 1.31
N PRO A 87 -6.67 25.81 0.13
CA PRO A 87 -7.55 26.54 -0.78
C PRO A 87 -8.74 25.72 -1.30
N ALA A 88 -8.51 24.44 -1.63
CA ALA A 88 -9.57 23.53 -2.08
C ALA A 88 -10.61 23.30 -0.97
N ALA A 89 -10.13 23.09 0.27
CA ALA A 89 -10.98 22.94 1.45
C ALA A 89 -11.89 24.14 1.71
N VAL A 90 -11.35 25.36 1.54
CA VAL A 90 -12.13 26.59 1.65
C VAL A 90 -13.19 26.68 0.54
N GLY A 91 -12.83 26.31 -0.69
CA GLY A 91 -13.76 26.25 -1.83
C GLY A 91 -14.93 25.30 -1.59
N VAL A 92 -14.62 24.06 -1.23
CA VAL A 92 -15.63 23.01 -0.97
C VAL A 92 -16.56 23.41 0.17
N ALA A 93 -16.04 23.87 1.31
CA ALA A 93 -16.87 24.32 2.43
C ALA A 93 -17.79 25.51 2.04
N THR A 94 -17.28 26.45 1.25
CA THR A 94 -18.08 27.60 0.78
C THR A 94 -19.23 27.14 -0.12
N GLU A 95 -18.98 26.20 -1.03
CA GLU A 95 -19.98 25.66 -1.94
C GLU A 95 -21.04 24.83 -1.20
N TYR A 96 -20.62 23.96 -0.27
CA TYR A 96 -21.55 23.20 0.58
C TYR A 96 -22.47 24.12 1.38
N PHE A 97 -21.92 25.18 2.01
CA PHE A 97 -22.74 26.14 2.74
C PHE A 97 -23.72 26.88 1.82
N ARG A 98 -23.29 27.25 0.60
CA ARG A 98 -24.14 27.95 -0.37
C ARG A 98 -25.32 27.10 -0.86
N ASN A 99 -25.11 25.79 -0.95
CA ASN A 99 -26.13 24.83 -1.41
C ASN A 99 -27.04 24.32 -0.27
N ALA A 100 -26.80 24.76 0.97
CA ALA A 100 -27.63 24.37 2.11
C ALA A 100 -29.08 24.86 1.95
N LEU A 101 -30.05 23.97 2.24
CA LEU A 101 -31.47 24.29 2.21
C LEU A 101 -31.88 25.06 3.47
N LEU A 102 -31.68 26.37 3.46
CA LEU A 102 -32.05 27.26 4.55
C LEU A 102 -33.49 27.80 4.40
N PRO A 103 -34.18 28.12 5.51
CA PRO A 103 -35.51 28.71 5.46
C PRO A 103 -35.52 30.00 4.62
N PRO A 104 -36.47 30.17 3.69
CA PRO A 104 -36.45 31.28 2.71
C PRO A 104 -36.60 32.67 3.32
N SER A 105 -37.08 32.76 4.56
CA SER A 105 -37.21 34.00 5.33
C SER A 105 -35.91 34.44 6.02
N LEU A 106 -34.82 33.68 5.86
CA LEU A 106 -33.53 33.96 6.45
C LEU A 106 -32.64 34.71 5.45
N SER A 107 -32.21 35.93 5.78
CA SER A 107 -31.24 36.67 4.97
C SER A 107 -29.83 36.34 5.44
N VAL A 108 -29.08 35.57 4.66
CA VAL A 108 -27.77 35.03 5.03
C VAL A 108 -26.67 35.79 4.28
N SER A 109 -25.62 36.22 4.98
CA SER A 109 -24.42 36.78 4.34
C SER A 109 -23.53 35.66 3.81
N ALA A 110 -22.62 35.97 2.87
CA ALA A 110 -21.58 35.02 2.48
C ALA A 110 -20.82 34.52 3.74
N PRO A 111 -20.58 33.20 3.88
CA PRO A 111 -19.87 32.67 5.03
C PRO A 111 -18.40 33.11 4.98
N LYS A 112 -17.81 33.32 6.15
CA LYS A 112 -16.36 33.43 6.30
C LYS A 112 -15.79 32.05 6.58
N VAL A 113 -15.07 31.51 5.61
CA VAL A 113 -14.43 30.19 5.72
C VAL A 113 -12.92 30.36 5.88
N THR A 114 -12.33 29.67 6.85
CA THR A 114 -10.88 29.69 7.09
C THR A 114 -10.35 28.27 7.30
N ALA A 115 -9.25 27.96 6.62
CA ALA A 115 -8.50 26.72 6.80
C ALA A 115 -7.27 26.98 7.70
N ASN A 116 -7.01 26.08 8.66
CA ASN A 116 -5.81 26.08 9.48
C ASN A 116 -5.12 24.71 9.39
N ALA A 117 -3.93 24.70 8.78
CA ALA A 117 -3.14 23.49 8.61
C ALA A 117 -2.60 22.92 9.95
N ASN A 118 -2.47 23.74 10.99
CA ASN A 118 -1.90 23.36 12.28
C ASN A 118 -2.95 23.50 13.40
N GLY A 119 -4.21 23.19 13.10
CA GLY A 119 -5.27 23.19 14.10
C GLY A 119 -5.12 22.05 15.10
N THR A 120 -6.00 22.05 16.09
CA THR A 120 -6.22 20.89 16.96
C THR A 120 -7.67 20.46 16.85
N ILE A 121 -7.94 19.17 17.03
CA ILE A 121 -9.31 18.65 17.13
C ILE A 121 -9.88 19.20 18.43
N ASN A 122 -10.57 20.36 18.37
CA ASN A 122 -11.26 21.07 19.46
C ASN A 122 -10.57 20.91 20.85
N PRO A 123 -10.07 21.96 21.50
CA PRO A 123 -9.37 21.84 22.80
C PRO A 123 -10.15 21.09 23.91
N ALA A 124 -11.48 20.92 23.79
CA ALA A 124 -12.29 20.07 24.68
C ALA A 124 -12.22 18.55 24.40
N LEU A 125 -11.82 18.13 23.19
CA LEU A 125 -11.74 16.74 22.71
C LEU A 125 -10.30 16.23 22.53
N GLY A 126 -9.29 17.10 22.70
CA GLY A 126 -7.88 16.72 22.75
C GLY A 126 -6.93 17.78 22.22
N THR A 127 -5.64 17.47 22.26
CA THR A 127 -4.54 18.28 21.68
C THR A 127 -3.98 17.67 20.40
N ALA A 128 -4.64 16.65 19.84
CA ALA A 128 -4.22 15.99 18.62
C ALA A 128 -4.20 17.00 17.46
N PRO A 129 -3.08 17.12 16.73
CA PRO A 129 -2.99 17.99 15.56
C PRO A 129 -4.03 17.60 14.51
N ALA A 130 -4.62 18.59 13.84
CA ALA A 130 -5.61 18.41 12.79
C ALA A 130 -5.57 19.55 11.77
N HIS A 131 -5.86 19.24 10.52
CA HIS A 131 -6.20 20.25 9.52
C HIS A 131 -7.65 20.67 9.75
N THR A 132 -7.86 21.90 10.22
CA THR A 132 -9.20 22.38 10.60
C THR A 132 -9.78 23.36 9.60
N VAL A 133 -11.08 23.23 9.36
CA VAL A 133 -11.87 24.19 8.58
C VAL A 133 -12.90 24.80 9.52
N THR A 134 -12.94 26.13 9.56
CA THR A 134 -13.90 26.89 10.34
C THR A 134 -14.81 27.68 9.40
N VAL A 135 -16.12 27.52 9.58
CA VAL A 135 -17.17 28.22 8.84
C VAL A 135 -17.90 29.12 9.83
N ALA A 136 -17.82 30.43 9.62
CA ALA A 136 -18.57 31.41 10.38
C ALA A 136 -19.63 32.06 9.49
N ALA A 137 -20.90 31.97 9.89
CA ALA A 137 -22.02 32.51 9.13
C ALA A 137 -22.83 33.48 9.99
N THR A 138 -23.34 34.52 9.32
CA THR A 138 -24.24 35.50 9.92
C THR A 138 -25.53 35.56 9.13
N ALA A 139 -26.65 35.57 9.82
CA ALA A 139 -27.95 35.75 9.22
C ALA A 139 -28.79 36.78 9.96
N THR A 140 -29.75 37.39 9.28
CA THR A 140 -30.71 38.31 9.87
C THR A 140 -32.10 37.70 9.80
N VAL A 141 -32.77 37.64 10.95
CA VAL A 141 -34.13 37.13 11.09
C VAL A 141 -35.07 38.31 11.28
N ALA A 142 -36.06 38.47 10.40
CA ALA A 142 -37.14 39.42 10.62
C ALA A 142 -38.06 38.91 11.73
N THR A 143 -38.35 39.75 12.71
CA THR A 143 -39.35 39.44 13.74
C THR A 143 -40.75 39.71 13.18
N THR A 144 -41.76 39.01 13.66
CA THR A 144 -43.15 39.23 13.23
C THR A 144 -43.85 40.18 14.20
N LEU A 145 -44.22 39.67 15.36
CA LEU A 145 -44.97 40.39 16.38
C LEU A 145 -44.05 41.32 17.19
N MET A 146 -42.76 40.98 17.32
CA MET A 146 -41.74 41.86 17.89
C MET A 146 -41.26 42.98 16.95
N SER A 147 -41.73 43.03 15.68
CA SER A 147 -41.24 44.02 14.70
C SER A 147 -41.46 45.48 15.10
N LEU A 148 -42.45 45.72 15.97
CA LEU A 148 -42.74 47.03 16.55
C LEU A 148 -41.61 47.55 17.46
N VAL A 149 -40.84 46.64 18.07
CA VAL A 149 -39.78 46.97 19.05
C VAL A 149 -38.40 46.68 18.47
N MET A 150 -38.24 45.54 17.81
CA MET A 150 -36.98 45.09 17.23
C MET A 150 -37.28 44.43 15.88
N PRO A 151 -37.16 45.16 14.74
CA PRO A 151 -37.58 44.67 13.42
C PRO A 151 -36.80 43.43 12.95
N SER A 152 -35.58 43.24 13.46
CA SER A 152 -34.76 42.09 13.13
C SER A 152 -33.74 41.77 14.23
N ALA A 153 -33.34 40.50 14.29
CA ALA A 153 -32.24 40.03 15.14
C ALA A 153 -31.15 39.37 14.28
N ALA A 154 -29.89 39.57 14.66
CA ALA A 154 -28.75 38.90 14.03
C ALA A 154 -28.50 37.53 14.69
N LEU A 155 -28.23 36.53 13.87
CA LEU A 155 -27.79 35.20 14.24
C LEU A 155 -26.33 35.04 13.83
N HIS A 156 -25.50 34.61 14.77
CA HIS A 156 -24.12 34.22 14.52
C HIS A 156 -23.94 32.75 14.90
N VAL A 157 -23.38 31.98 13.97
CA VAL A 157 -22.98 30.59 14.18
C VAL A 157 -21.55 30.42 13.70
N THR A 158 -20.84 29.51 14.37
CA THR A 158 -19.50 29.10 13.99
C THR A 158 -19.44 27.59 14.12
N ALA A 159 -18.91 26.94 13.10
CA ALA A 159 -18.62 25.52 13.07
C ALA A 159 -17.15 25.32 12.77
N THR A 160 -16.51 24.38 13.47
CA THR A 160 -15.14 23.98 13.19
C THR A 160 -15.10 22.47 13.12
N ALA A 161 -14.66 21.94 11.98
CA ALA A 161 -14.36 20.53 11.80
C ALA A 161 -12.85 20.37 11.59
N GLY A 162 -12.33 19.19 11.92
CA GLY A 162 -10.91 18.88 11.78
C GLY A 162 -10.71 17.50 11.18
N ASN A 163 -9.82 17.42 10.20
CA ASN A 163 -9.27 16.15 9.75
C ASN A 163 -8.03 15.85 10.61
N PRO A 164 -8.04 14.80 11.45
CA PRO A 164 -6.89 14.47 12.29
C PRO A 164 -5.64 14.32 11.44
N ILE A 165 -4.54 14.94 11.86
CA ILE A 165 -3.22 14.63 11.30
C ILE A 165 -2.84 13.29 11.90
N VAL A 166 -2.94 12.25 11.08
CA VAL A 166 -2.53 10.91 11.43
C VAL A 166 -1.17 10.68 10.80
N THR A 167 -0.15 10.47 11.63
CA THR A 167 1.20 10.15 11.17
C THR A 167 1.38 8.63 11.25
N PRO A 168 1.54 7.95 10.10
CA PRO A 168 1.88 6.53 10.13
C PRO A 168 3.31 6.36 10.65
N GLN A 169 3.50 5.35 11.49
CA GLN A 169 4.78 4.85 11.94
C GLN A 169 4.88 3.41 11.49
N LEU A 170 5.71 3.18 10.47
CA LEU A 170 6.00 1.85 9.99
C LEU A 170 7.29 1.35 10.63
N ALA A 171 7.23 0.18 11.21
CA ALA A 171 8.37 -0.52 11.78
C ALA A 171 8.51 -1.86 11.06
N PHE A 172 9.75 -2.21 10.74
CA PHE A 172 10.08 -3.53 10.18
C PHE A 172 10.73 -4.37 11.28
N THR A 173 10.26 -5.60 11.41
CA THR A 173 10.73 -6.57 12.40
C THR A 173 10.92 -7.92 11.74
N ASN A 174 11.71 -8.78 12.38
CA ASN A 174 11.98 -10.15 11.92
C ASN A 174 12.37 -10.18 10.44
N VAL A 175 13.28 -9.29 10.03
CA VAL A 175 13.80 -9.31 8.67
C VAL A 175 14.75 -10.50 8.58
N ASN A 176 14.23 -11.61 8.06
CA ASN A 176 15.00 -12.80 7.77
C ASN A 176 15.31 -12.79 6.28
N SER A 177 16.59 -12.82 5.96
CA SER A 177 17.04 -12.96 4.58
C SER A 177 18.21 -13.94 4.60
N ILE A 178 17.93 -15.22 4.43
CA ILE A 178 18.98 -16.24 4.34
C ILE A 178 18.93 -16.79 2.94
N ALA A 179 19.67 -16.11 2.08
CA ALA A 179 19.83 -16.50 0.70
C ALA A 179 21.31 -16.56 0.35
N CYS A 180 21.65 -17.42 -0.61
CA CYS A 180 22.99 -17.49 -1.18
C CYS A 180 23.32 -16.31 -2.08
N ASP A 181 22.27 -15.78 -2.70
CA ASP A 181 22.32 -14.52 -3.39
C ASP A 181 22.16 -13.34 -2.40
N GLY A 182 22.50 -12.15 -2.91
CA GLY A 182 22.37 -10.91 -2.18
C GLY A 182 20.95 -10.35 -2.33
N ASN A 183 20.06 -10.74 -1.42
CA ASN A 183 18.68 -10.28 -1.40
C ASN A 183 18.52 -9.08 -0.49
N THR A 184 18.01 -7.98 -1.05
CA THR A 184 17.70 -6.77 -0.29
C THR A 184 16.27 -6.33 -0.56
N ALA A 185 15.52 -6.09 0.51
CA ALA A 185 14.16 -5.57 0.47
C ALA A 185 14.19 -4.05 0.63
N TYR A 186 13.42 -3.36 -0.20
CA TYR A 186 13.25 -1.91 -0.17
C TYR A 186 11.77 -1.54 -0.11
N LEU A 187 11.47 -0.45 0.59
CA LEU A 187 10.20 0.24 0.59
C LEU A 187 10.29 1.46 -0.34
N TYR A 188 9.26 1.72 -1.13
CA TYR A 188 9.10 2.96 -1.88
C TYR A 188 7.66 3.45 -1.83
N GLU A 189 7.45 4.75 -2.08
CA GLU A 189 6.11 5.33 -2.25
C GLU A 189 5.64 5.12 -3.68
N VAL A 190 4.44 4.58 -3.87
CA VAL A 190 3.85 4.48 -5.21
C VAL A 190 3.51 5.89 -5.70
N PRO A 191 4.00 6.31 -6.88
CA PRO A 191 3.76 7.65 -7.40
C PRO A 191 2.27 7.94 -7.63
N PRO A 192 1.83 9.19 -7.43
CA PRO A 192 0.50 9.60 -7.88
C PRO A 192 0.40 9.47 -9.41
N ASN A 193 -0.81 9.23 -9.89
CA ASN A 193 -1.09 9.29 -11.33
C ASN A 193 -1.00 10.74 -11.84
N ASP A 194 -1.01 10.92 -13.15
CA ASP A 194 -0.83 12.25 -13.77
C ASP A 194 -1.95 13.25 -13.42
N SER A 195 -3.10 12.75 -12.93
CA SER A 195 -4.21 13.60 -12.46
C SER A 195 -4.07 14.06 -11.00
N GLY A 196 -3.21 13.41 -10.21
CA GLY A 196 -3.09 13.62 -8.77
C GLY A 196 -4.26 13.07 -7.93
N VAL A 197 -5.29 12.48 -8.55
CA VAL A 197 -6.51 11.97 -7.87
C VAL A 197 -6.39 10.47 -7.51
N GLY A 198 -5.19 9.89 -7.64
CA GLY A 198 -4.94 8.49 -7.32
C GLY A 198 -3.48 8.12 -7.57
N TYR A 199 -3.21 6.83 -7.65
CA TYR A 199 -1.86 6.29 -7.75
C TYR A 199 -1.66 5.52 -9.05
N ASP A 200 -0.45 5.60 -9.60
CA ASP A 200 -0.06 4.86 -10.80
C ASP A 200 0.87 3.71 -10.42
N PHE A 201 0.27 2.54 -10.24
CA PHE A 201 1.00 1.34 -9.86
C PHE A 201 1.96 0.82 -10.94
N SER A 202 1.90 1.35 -12.17
CA SER A 202 2.82 1.04 -13.28
C SER A 202 4.01 1.99 -13.32
N LYS A 203 4.01 3.06 -12.52
CA LYS A 203 5.18 3.93 -12.35
C LYS A 203 5.95 3.47 -11.14
N VAL A 204 7.17 2.96 -11.36
CA VAL A 204 8.14 2.71 -10.29
C VAL A 204 9.11 3.89 -10.23
N PRO A 205 9.43 4.44 -9.04
CA PRO A 205 10.43 5.49 -8.92
C PRO A 205 11.80 5.02 -9.41
N SER A 206 12.61 5.94 -9.93
CA SER A 206 14.02 5.63 -10.25
C SER A 206 14.75 5.16 -9.00
N PHE A 207 15.48 4.04 -9.07
CA PHE A 207 16.18 3.48 -7.93
C PHE A 207 17.23 4.44 -7.38
N SER A 208 17.08 4.81 -6.11
CA SER A 208 18.03 5.60 -5.34
C SER A 208 17.83 5.30 -3.86
N VAL A 209 18.94 5.08 -3.15
CA VAL A 209 18.96 4.89 -1.70
C VAL A 209 19.59 6.12 -1.03
N ALA A 210 19.43 6.22 0.29
CA ALA A 210 20.03 7.33 1.03
C ALA A 210 21.56 7.35 0.87
N SER A 211 22.11 8.53 0.58
CA SER A 211 23.55 8.73 0.41
C SER A 211 23.94 10.15 0.82
N ASN A 212 25.01 10.29 1.61
CA ASN A 212 25.53 11.58 2.07
C ASN A 212 24.47 12.50 2.73
N GLY A 213 23.53 11.92 3.49
CA GLY A 213 22.45 12.66 4.16
C GLY A 213 21.30 13.10 3.24
N VAL A 214 21.33 12.73 1.95
CA VAL A 214 20.20 12.92 1.02
C VAL A 214 19.39 11.62 0.99
N GLN A 215 18.10 11.71 1.32
CA GLN A 215 17.17 10.58 1.27
C GLN A 215 16.90 10.19 -0.20
N GLY A 216 17.00 8.89 -0.50
CA GLY A 216 16.63 8.32 -1.79
C GLY A 216 15.13 7.99 -1.88
N ASN A 217 14.69 7.56 -3.06
CA ASN A 217 13.31 7.13 -3.30
C ASN A 217 12.98 5.77 -2.65
N TYR A 218 14.02 5.01 -2.27
CA TYR A 218 13.91 3.69 -1.68
C TYR A 218 14.50 3.70 -0.26
N TYR A 219 13.75 3.12 0.65
CA TYR A 219 14.14 2.85 2.03
C TYR A 219 14.47 1.36 2.16
N GLU A 220 15.74 1.01 2.33
CA GLU A 220 16.16 -0.35 2.62
C GLU A 220 15.55 -0.87 3.94
N ILE A 221 14.84 -1.98 3.86
CA ILE A 221 14.20 -2.65 4.99
C ILE A 221 15.20 -3.61 5.65
N GLY A 222 15.93 -4.36 4.83
CA GLY A 222 17.02 -5.22 5.26
C GLY A 222 17.49 -6.13 4.14
N THR A 223 18.50 -6.94 4.44
CA THR A 223 19.32 -7.62 3.44
C THR A 223 19.89 -8.94 3.93
N SER A 224 20.17 -9.89 3.02
CA SER A 224 20.87 -11.15 3.30
C SER A 224 22.39 -10.99 3.38
N TYR A 225 22.94 -9.88 2.89
CA TYR A 225 24.38 -9.67 2.92
C TYR A 225 24.91 -9.74 4.36
N LEU A 226 26.03 -10.45 4.55
CA LEU A 226 26.62 -10.59 5.89
C LEU A 226 26.87 -9.23 6.56
N PRO A 227 26.53 -9.07 7.85
CA PRO A 227 26.83 -7.87 8.61
C PRO A 227 28.31 -7.50 8.53
N GLY A 228 28.60 -6.24 8.20
CA GLY A 228 29.97 -5.72 8.09
C GLY A 228 30.57 -5.77 6.67
N THR A 229 29.85 -6.34 5.70
CA THR A 229 30.12 -6.07 4.27
C THR A 229 29.54 -4.70 3.88
N ALA A 230 30.04 -4.10 2.80
CA ALA A 230 29.53 -2.82 2.30
C ALA A 230 28.03 -2.84 1.98
N ASN A 231 27.49 -4.03 1.67
CA ASN A 231 26.08 -4.23 1.33
C ASN A 231 25.25 -4.81 2.49
N GLY A 232 25.87 -5.23 3.61
CA GLY A 232 25.20 -5.85 4.76
C GLY A 232 24.90 -4.89 5.91
N GLN A 233 25.03 -3.59 5.66
CA GLN A 233 24.66 -2.54 6.61
C GLN A 233 23.60 -1.66 5.96
N LEU A 234 22.53 -1.37 6.70
CA LEU A 234 21.55 -0.38 6.28
C LEU A 234 22.27 0.94 5.95
N PRO A 235 21.94 1.60 4.82
CA PRO A 235 22.57 2.86 4.43
C PRO A 235 22.57 3.87 5.58
N ALA A 236 23.77 4.38 5.91
CA ALA A 236 23.94 5.30 7.03
C ALA A 236 23.10 6.58 6.82
N GLY A 237 22.33 6.96 7.84
CA GLY A 237 21.49 8.16 7.80
C GLY A 237 20.18 8.00 7.02
N GLN A 238 19.84 6.79 6.57
CA GLN A 238 18.53 6.52 6.00
C GLN A 238 17.42 6.80 7.02
N GLN A 239 16.43 7.58 6.62
CA GLN A 239 15.24 7.85 7.42
C GLN A 239 14.03 7.29 6.68
N LEU A 240 13.10 6.69 7.44
CA LEU A 240 11.84 6.28 6.86
C LEU A 240 11.15 7.54 6.29
N PRO A 241 10.78 7.56 5.00
CA PRO A 241 10.11 8.72 4.43
C PRO A 241 8.80 8.98 5.18
N SER A 242 8.42 10.26 5.27
CA SER A 242 7.12 10.63 5.81
C SER A 242 6.06 10.45 4.72
N PHE A 243 5.16 9.49 4.91
CA PHE A 243 4.04 9.24 4.01
C PHE A 243 2.70 9.50 4.71
N GLY A 244 1.65 9.75 3.91
CA GLY A 244 0.28 9.81 4.42
C GLY A 244 -0.27 8.43 4.77
N VAL A 245 -1.24 8.34 5.68
CA VAL A 245 -1.84 7.04 6.07
C VAL A 245 -2.45 6.23 4.92
N ASN A 246 -2.92 6.92 3.89
CA ASN A 246 -3.52 6.33 2.70
C ASN A 246 -2.52 6.17 1.53
N GLN A 247 -1.26 6.61 1.70
CA GLN A 247 -0.23 6.44 0.69
C GLN A 247 -0.01 4.94 0.46
N PRO A 248 -0.26 4.41 -0.75
CA PRO A 248 0.13 3.08 -1.09
C PRO A 248 1.65 3.01 -1.12
N LEU A 249 2.15 1.97 -0.47
CA LEU A 249 3.55 1.65 -0.41
C LEU A 249 3.82 0.52 -1.38
N GLY A 250 5.01 0.51 -1.95
CA GLY A 250 5.53 -0.59 -2.73
C GLY A 250 6.71 -1.21 -2.02
N ILE A 251 6.80 -2.53 -2.06
CA ILE A 251 8.00 -3.29 -1.76
C ILE A 251 8.71 -3.61 -3.07
N MET A 252 9.99 -3.27 -3.15
CA MET A 252 10.92 -3.73 -4.17
C MET A 252 11.84 -4.76 -3.52
N MET A 253 11.88 -5.96 -4.08
CA MET A 253 12.89 -6.97 -3.78
C MET A 253 13.99 -6.86 -4.82
N ARG A 254 15.24 -6.71 -4.38
CA ARG A 254 16.39 -6.80 -5.25
C ARG A 254 17.11 -8.11 -4.96
N ASN A 255 17.32 -8.92 -5.98
CA ASN A 255 18.17 -10.09 -5.93
C ASN A 255 19.47 -9.79 -6.70
N ASP A 256 20.60 -9.94 -6.04
CA ASP A 256 21.93 -9.95 -6.63
C ASP A 256 22.49 -11.37 -6.70
N THR A 257 22.52 -11.95 -7.89
CA THR A 257 23.02 -13.31 -8.14
C THR A 257 24.47 -13.44 -7.65
N ASN A 258 24.73 -14.44 -6.78
CA ASN A 258 26.02 -14.64 -6.12
C ASN A 258 26.50 -13.46 -5.26
N GLY A 259 25.60 -12.59 -4.79
CA GLY A 259 25.96 -11.47 -3.91
C GLY A 259 26.49 -11.91 -2.54
N ASN A 260 26.02 -13.04 -2.01
CA ASN A 260 26.29 -13.46 -0.62
C ASN A 260 27.13 -14.75 -0.50
N LEU A 261 28.23 -14.83 -1.26
CA LEU A 261 29.10 -16.01 -1.38
C LEU A 261 29.57 -16.64 -0.05
N SER A 262 29.71 -15.82 1.00
CA SER A 262 30.14 -16.27 2.32
C SER A 262 29.08 -17.00 3.13
N GLY A 263 27.79 -16.83 2.79
CA GLY A 263 26.66 -17.40 3.51
C GLY A 263 26.36 -18.87 3.20
N CYS A 264 26.85 -19.37 2.06
CA CYS A 264 26.36 -20.64 1.49
C CYS A 264 27.30 -21.84 1.54
N GLY A 265 28.42 -21.72 2.24
CA GLY A 265 29.34 -22.84 2.46
C GLY A 265 30.02 -23.37 1.18
N ALA A 266 29.66 -22.85 0.02
CA ALA A 266 30.19 -23.14 -1.30
C ALA A 266 30.10 -21.88 -2.18
N PRO A 267 31.08 -21.63 -3.07
CA PRO A 267 30.93 -20.63 -4.11
C PRO A 267 29.87 -21.12 -5.08
N VAL A 268 28.70 -20.50 -5.02
CA VAL A 268 27.69 -20.73 -6.04
C VAL A 268 28.03 -19.83 -7.22
N THR A 269 27.85 -20.37 -8.42
CA THR A 269 28.09 -19.66 -9.68
C THR A 269 27.02 -20.07 -10.68
N GLY A 270 26.85 -19.30 -11.76
CA GLY A 270 25.78 -19.53 -12.74
C GLY A 270 24.63 -18.53 -12.64
N ALA A 271 23.62 -18.75 -13.46
CA ALA A 271 22.43 -17.93 -13.48
C ALA A 271 21.44 -18.36 -12.39
N ASN A 272 20.78 -17.39 -11.75
CA ASN A 272 19.67 -17.67 -10.85
C ASN A 272 18.44 -18.15 -11.64
N SER A 273 17.43 -18.61 -10.92
CA SER A 273 16.17 -19.08 -11.49
C SER A 273 15.36 -18.02 -12.27
N TYR A 274 15.82 -16.77 -12.24
CA TYR A 274 15.23 -15.66 -12.98
C TYR A 274 16.02 -15.28 -14.24
N GLY A 275 17.03 -16.09 -14.58
CA GLY A 275 17.87 -15.89 -15.75
C GLY A 275 18.88 -14.76 -15.59
N ALA A 276 19.05 -14.18 -14.40
CA ALA A 276 20.14 -13.26 -14.14
C ALA A 276 21.43 -14.07 -13.98
N PRO A 277 22.48 -13.79 -14.77
CA PRO A 277 23.75 -14.51 -14.67
C PRO A 277 24.51 -14.08 -13.40
N ASN A 278 25.64 -14.74 -13.12
CA ASN A 278 26.51 -14.40 -12.00
C ASN A 278 26.84 -12.90 -11.95
N GLY A 279 26.67 -12.28 -10.78
CA GLY A 279 26.87 -10.85 -10.58
C GLY A 279 25.76 -9.95 -11.14
N GLY A 280 24.78 -10.55 -11.82
CA GLY A 280 23.59 -9.87 -12.31
C GLY A 280 22.62 -9.53 -11.19
N SER A 281 21.95 -8.39 -11.30
CA SER A 281 20.96 -7.91 -10.33
C SER A 281 19.58 -7.86 -10.96
N GLN A 282 18.55 -8.37 -10.30
CA GLN A 282 17.16 -8.22 -10.73
C GLN A 282 16.30 -7.61 -9.63
N ALA A 283 15.25 -6.89 -10.03
CA ALA A 283 14.33 -6.25 -9.11
C ALA A 283 12.89 -6.73 -9.33
N PHE A 284 12.14 -6.86 -8.25
CA PHE A 284 10.75 -7.30 -8.26
C PHE A 284 9.91 -6.29 -7.50
N TYR A 285 8.90 -5.73 -8.15
CA TYR A 285 8.09 -4.64 -7.64
C TYR A 285 6.68 -5.14 -7.34
N SER A 286 6.30 -5.09 -6.07
CA SER A 286 4.96 -5.49 -5.63
C SER A 286 3.85 -4.59 -6.18
N SER A 287 4.12 -3.32 -6.51
CA SER A 287 3.09 -2.42 -7.06
C SER A 287 2.57 -2.89 -8.41
N LEU A 288 3.43 -3.50 -9.25
CA LEU A 288 3.08 -3.92 -10.61
C LEU A 288 1.97 -4.98 -10.64
N LEU A 289 1.86 -5.75 -9.56
CA LEU A 289 0.87 -6.79 -9.38
C LEU A 289 -0.56 -6.22 -9.36
N LEU A 290 -0.74 -4.99 -8.88
CA LEU A 290 -2.04 -4.29 -8.92
C LEU A 290 -2.49 -3.96 -10.33
N ASN A 291 -1.53 -3.79 -11.25
CA ASN A 291 -1.79 -3.52 -12.66
C ASN A 291 -1.73 -4.79 -13.52
N LYS A 292 -1.74 -5.98 -12.90
CA LYS A 292 -1.61 -7.27 -13.60
C LYS A 292 -0.34 -7.36 -14.45
N GLN A 293 0.71 -6.65 -14.05
CA GLN A 293 2.01 -6.67 -14.69
C GLN A 293 2.94 -7.64 -13.95
N PRO A 294 3.90 -8.29 -14.65
CA PRO A 294 4.94 -9.08 -14.01
C PRO A 294 5.72 -8.22 -13.00
N PRO A 295 6.09 -8.75 -11.83
CA PRO A 295 6.83 -7.98 -10.83
C PRO A 295 8.21 -7.54 -11.33
N SER A 296 8.79 -8.20 -12.34
CA SER A 296 10.08 -7.83 -12.94
C SER A 296 9.97 -6.94 -14.19
N GLN A 297 8.76 -6.50 -14.58
CA GLN A 297 8.52 -5.91 -15.91
C GLN A 297 9.47 -4.73 -16.25
N PHE A 298 9.98 -4.05 -15.22
CA PHE A 298 10.90 -2.90 -15.35
C PHE A 298 12.34 -3.18 -14.95
N SER A 299 12.68 -4.43 -14.62
CA SER A 299 14.03 -4.82 -14.19
C SER A 299 14.72 -5.78 -15.14
N ASN A 300 14.05 -6.21 -16.21
CA ASN A 300 14.68 -6.99 -17.26
C ASN A 300 15.78 -6.17 -17.95
N TYR A 301 16.92 -6.79 -18.20
CA TYR A 301 18.06 -6.17 -18.87
C TYR A 301 18.74 -7.16 -19.80
N HIS A 302 19.42 -6.61 -20.80
CA HIS A 302 20.20 -7.38 -21.74
C HIS A 302 21.63 -7.60 -21.25
N TYR A 303 22.13 -8.81 -21.42
CA TYR A 303 23.52 -9.19 -21.14
C TYR A 303 24.06 -10.08 -22.25
N GLN A 304 25.38 -10.26 -22.31
CA GLN A 304 26.00 -11.15 -23.28
C GLN A 304 26.73 -12.28 -22.58
N VAL A 305 26.64 -13.49 -23.13
CA VAL A 305 27.41 -14.64 -22.66
C VAL A 305 28.20 -15.20 -23.81
N THR A 306 29.52 -15.23 -23.69
CA THR A 306 30.42 -15.85 -24.65
C THR A 306 30.86 -17.21 -24.11
N VAL A 307 30.49 -18.26 -24.84
CA VAL A 307 30.78 -19.65 -24.50
C VAL A 307 31.75 -20.21 -25.51
N THR A 308 32.88 -20.70 -25.04
CA THR A 308 33.85 -21.42 -25.86
C THR A 308 33.73 -22.90 -25.54
N SER A 309 33.34 -23.69 -26.53
CA SER A 309 33.18 -25.14 -26.42
C SER A 309 34.26 -25.87 -27.20
N VAL A 310 34.80 -26.93 -26.59
CA VAL A 310 35.67 -27.90 -27.25
C VAL A 310 34.83 -29.09 -27.63
N ILE A 311 34.82 -29.41 -28.92
CA ILE A 311 34.14 -30.59 -29.42
C ILE A 311 35.11 -31.77 -29.33
N TRP A 312 34.65 -32.88 -28.80
CA TRP A 312 35.32 -34.17 -28.83
C TRP A 312 34.53 -35.12 -29.73
N SER A 313 35.12 -36.25 -30.11
CA SER A 313 34.45 -37.22 -30.97
C SER A 313 33.14 -37.79 -30.39
N ASP A 314 32.98 -37.75 -29.06
CA ASP A 314 31.90 -38.39 -28.31
C ASP A 314 31.12 -37.43 -27.39
N ARG A 315 31.59 -36.18 -27.22
CA ARG A 315 30.97 -35.19 -26.34
C ARG A 315 31.37 -33.76 -26.69
N THR A 316 30.62 -32.78 -26.18
CA THR A 316 30.99 -31.36 -26.21
C THR A 316 31.25 -30.91 -24.78
N GLU A 317 32.36 -30.23 -24.56
CA GLU A 317 32.70 -29.66 -23.25
C GLU A 317 32.81 -28.14 -23.37
N ILE A 318 32.26 -27.41 -22.40
CA ILE A 318 32.48 -25.97 -22.33
C ILE A 318 33.85 -25.73 -21.67
N ALA A 319 34.72 -24.98 -22.34
CA ALA A 319 36.07 -24.68 -21.92
C ALA A 319 36.22 -23.29 -21.29
N SER A 320 35.37 -22.34 -21.66
CA SER A 320 35.29 -21.03 -20.98
C SER A 320 33.90 -20.44 -21.14
N VAL A 321 33.42 -19.74 -20.10
CA VAL A 321 32.22 -18.92 -20.14
C VAL A 321 32.56 -17.53 -19.63
N THR A 322 32.15 -16.51 -20.37
CA THR A 322 32.36 -15.11 -20.00
C THR A 322 31.07 -14.33 -20.16
N THR A 323 30.61 -13.73 -19.08
CA THR A 323 29.38 -12.95 -19.01
C THR A 323 29.73 -11.47 -19.01
N THR A 324 29.21 -10.70 -19.97
CA THR A 324 29.29 -9.24 -19.99
C THR A 324 27.97 -8.66 -19.51
N LEU A 325 28.02 -8.04 -18.34
CA LEU A 325 26.92 -7.37 -17.67
C LEU A 325 26.86 -5.88 -18.03
N PRO A 326 25.66 -5.32 -18.21
CA PRO A 326 25.50 -3.88 -18.26
C PRO A 326 25.79 -3.26 -16.88
N PRO A 327 25.91 -1.92 -16.80
CA PRO A 327 25.92 -1.20 -15.53
C PRO A 327 24.80 -1.65 -14.58
N SER A 328 25.18 -2.05 -13.38
CA SER A 328 24.28 -2.42 -12.28
C SER A 328 24.73 -1.75 -10.98
N ILE A 329 24.02 -1.95 -9.89
CA ILE A 329 24.44 -1.37 -8.60
C ILE A 329 25.70 -2.07 -8.07
N LEU A 330 25.84 -3.39 -8.29
CA LEU A 330 27.08 -4.10 -7.97
C LEU A 330 28.22 -3.71 -8.90
N TYR A 331 27.91 -3.43 -10.17
CA TYR A 331 28.89 -3.06 -11.18
C TYR A 331 28.49 -1.76 -11.89
N PRO A 332 28.71 -0.57 -11.27
CA PRO A 332 28.24 0.71 -11.81
C PRO A 332 28.76 1.05 -13.22
N ASN A 333 29.86 0.42 -13.64
CA ASN A 333 30.46 0.60 -14.97
C ASN A 333 30.22 -0.61 -15.89
N GLY A 334 29.36 -1.55 -15.49
CA GLY A 334 29.28 -2.88 -16.07
C GLY A 334 30.44 -3.76 -15.64
N ALA A 335 30.38 -5.03 -16.00
CA ALA A 335 31.43 -5.99 -15.70
C ALA A 335 31.54 -7.05 -16.78
N THR A 336 32.71 -7.67 -16.89
CA THR A 336 32.90 -8.90 -17.64
C THR A 336 33.45 -9.94 -16.68
N ILE A 337 32.65 -10.97 -16.42
CA ILE A 337 32.89 -11.98 -15.39
C ILE A 337 33.23 -13.29 -16.09
N SER A 338 34.33 -13.91 -15.69
CA SER A 338 34.65 -15.28 -16.11
C SER A 338 33.98 -16.25 -15.13
N GLU A 339 33.10 -17.10 -15.64
CA GLU A 339 32.46 -18.13 -14.81
C GLU A 339 33.44 -19.28 -14.60
N PRO A 340 33.45 -19.91 -13.40
CA PRO A 340 34.20 -21.14 -13.21
C PRO A 340 33.62 -22.26 -14.06
N ILE A 341 34.51 -23.11 -14.57
CA ILE A 341 34.14 -24.26 -15.38
C ILE A 341 33.94 -25.46 -14.48
N GLU A 342 32.82 -26.15 -14.65
CA GLU A 342 32.49 -27.30 -13.83
C GLU A 342 33.35 -28.51 -14.21
N GLY A 343 33.97 -29.12 -13.20
CA GLY A 343 34.88 -30.24 -13.39
C GLY A 343 34.16 -31.52 -13.82
N ASP A 344 32.89 -31.69 -13.41
CA ASP A 344 32.06 -32.81 -13.85
C ASP A 344 31.33 -32.48 -15.16
N ALA A 345 31.65 -33.24 -16.21
CA ALA A 345 31.08 -33.08 -17.55
C ALA A 345 29.54 -33.17 -17.59
N LYS A 346 28.89 -33.83 -16.59
CA LYS A 346 27.41 -33.89 -16.51
C LYS A 346 26.77 -32.54 -16.26
N TYR A 347 27.49 -31.66 -15.56
CA TYR A 347 27.04 -30.33 -15.21
C TYR A 347 27.73 -29.26 -16.05
N ASN A 348 28.57 -29.64 -17.01
CA ASN A 348 29.21 -28.70 -17.92
C ASN A 348 28.35 -28.44 -19.17
N THR A 349 27.15 -27.87 -18.97
CA THR A 349 26.13 -27.67 -20.01
C THR A 349 25.72 -26.21 -20.17
N LEU A 350 25.06 -25.82 -21.27
CA LEU A 350 24.56 -24.45 -21.42
C LEU A 350 23.49 -24.11 -20.38
N ALA A 351 22.59 -25.05 -20.05
CA ALA A 351 21.59 -24.93 -18.98
C ALA A 351 22.19 -24.56 -17.63
N THR A 352 23.36 -25.08 -17.32
CA THR A 352 24.10 -24.79 -16.10
C THR A 352 24.52 -23.31 -16.01
N TYR A 353 24.93 -22.69 -17.13
CA TYR A 353 25.41 -21.31 -17.14
C TYR A 353 24.31 -20.29 -17.43
N LEU A 354 23.31 -20.67 -18.21
CA LEU A 354 22.24 -19.79 -18.69
C LEU A 354 20.91 -20.02 -17.94
N GLY A 355 20.78 -21.08 -17.15
CA GLY A 355 19.55 -21.41 -16.43
C GLY A 355 18.38 -21.59 -17.39
N ILE A 356 17.25 -20.97 -17.05
CA ILE A 356 16.05 -20.93 -17.91
C ILE A 356 16.32 -20.32 -19.29
N ASN A 357 17.34 -19.46 -19.39
CA ASN A 357 17.70 -18.80 -20.62
C ASN A 357 18.53 -19.68 -21.57
N ASP A 358 18.83 -20.94 -21.26
CA ASP A 358 19.48 -21.85 -22.22
C ASP A 358 18.72 -21.88 -23.56
N PRO A 359 19.35 -21.59 -24.71
CA PRO A 359 18.74 -21.69 -26.05
C PRO A 359 18.03 -23.00 -26.36
N SER A 360 18.38 -24.09 -25.67
CA SER A 360 17.71 -25.38 -25.80
C SER A 360 16.37 -25.46 -25.05
N SER A 361 16.11 -24.53 -24.14
CA SER A 361 14.88 -24.44 -23.36
C SER A 361 13.75 -23.81 -24.19
N GLY A 362 12.52 -24.28 -23.98
CA GLY A 362 11.32 -23.65 -24.56
C GLY A 362 11.01 -22.25 -24.01
N TYR A 363 11.82 -21.77 -23.06
CA TYR A 363 11.66 -20.49 -22.35
C TYR A 363 12.88 -19.58 -22.52
N SER A 364 13.79 -19.91 -23.45
CA SER A 364 15.02 -19.16 -23.63
C SER A 364 14.76 -17.73 -24.09
N ASN A 365 15.40 -16.77 -23.42
CA ASN A 365 15.58 -15.41 -23.94
C ASN A 365 17.01 -15.13 -24.41
N CYS A 366 17.78 -16.19 -24.66
CA CYS A 366 19.09 -16.07 -25.30
C CYS A 366 19.00 -16.37 -26.80
N THR A 367 19.57 -15.49 -27.60
CA THR A 367 19.75 -15.71 -29.04
C THR A 367 21.24 -15.70 -29.37
N ALA A 368 21.72 -16.73 -30.07
CA ALA A 368 23.09 -16.76 -30.58
C ALA A 368 23.28 -15.67 -31.66
N ILE A 369 24.26 -14.79 -31.49
CA ILE A 369 24.56 -13.71 -32.44
C ILE A 369 25.73 -14.06 -33.35
N THR A 370 26.77 -14.68 -32.78
CA THR A 370 28.02 -14.98 -33.49
C THR A 370 28.49 -16.37 -33.08
N SER A 371 28.88 -17.19 -34.06
CA SER A 371 29.59 -18.45 -33.84
C SER A 371 30.84 -18.46 -34.70
N THR A 372 32.00 -18.65 -34.08
CA THR A 372 33.28 -18.76 -34.79
C THR A 372 33.89 -20.12 -34.52
N ASP A 373 34.16 -20.87 -35.58
CA ASP A 373 34.86 -22.15 -35.50
C ASP A 373 36.35 -21.93 -35.79
N SER A 374 37.20 -22.26 -34.83
CA SER A 374 38.64 -22.32 -35.07
C SER A 374 38.95 -23.64 -35.76
N SER A 375 38.92 -23.69 -37.10
CA SER A 375 39.36 -24.87 -37.84
C SER A 375 40.89 -25.02 -37.74
N GLU A 376 41.36 -25.75 -36.73
CA GLU A 376 42.74 -26.26 -36.77
C GLU A 376 42.81 -27.36 -37.82
N SER A 377 43.55 -27.11 -38.90
CA SER A 377 43.81 -28.12 -39.92
C SER A 377 44.72 -29.20 -39.34
N HIS A 378 44.15 -30.26 -38.77
CA HIS A 378 44.92 -31.43 -38.35
C HIS A 378 45.49 -32.14 -39.58
N ALA A 379 46.79 -31.95 -39.82
CA ALA A 379 47.53 -32.72 -40.79
C ALA A 379 47.51 -34.20 -40.38
N SER A 380 46.83 -35.03 -41.17
CA SER A 380 46.66 -36.47 -40.98
C SER A 380 48.02 -37.19 -40.89
N ALA A 381 48.53 -37.40 -39.67
CA ALA A 381 49.64 -38.30 -39.42
C ALA A 381 49.13 -39.76 -39.47
N ARG A 382 49.36 -40.45 -40.58
CA ARG A 382 49.09 -41.89 -40.73
C ARG A 382 50.00 -42.71 -39.82
N SER A 383 49.59 -42.98 -38.58
CA SER A 383 50.25 -43.95 -37.70
C SER A 383 49.54 -45.31 -37.81
N ARG A 384 50.23 -46.31 -38.39
CA ARG A 384 49.76 -47.69 -38.53
C ARG A 384 50.28 -48.56 -37.39
N THR A 385 49.86 -48.32 -36.16
CA THR A 385 50.11 -49.29 -35.07
C THR A 385 49.23 -48.99 -33.85
N PHE A 386 48.49 -50.02 -33.41
CA PHE A 386 47.69 -50.10 -32.18
C PHE A 386 46.43 -49.22 -32.07
N ALA A 387 45.27 -49.89 -32.07
CA ALA A 387 43.95 -49.32 -31.81
C ALA A 387 43.78 -49.04 -30.31
N VAL A 388 44.30 -47.90 -29.85
CA VAL A 388 43.84 -47.26 -28.63
C VAL A 388 42.80 -46.22 -29.05
N ALA A 389 41.59 -46.29 -28.50
CA ALA A 389 40.57 -45.27 -28.74
C ALA A 389 41.07 -43.94 -28.14
N HIS A 390 41.75 -43.14 -28.98
CA HIS A 390 42.20 -41.80 -28.62
C HIS A 390 41.06 -40.85 -28.97
N SER A 391 40.50 -40.17 -27.99
CA SER A 391 39.53 -39.10 -28.27
C SER A 391 40.28 -37.98 -29.01
N VAL A 392 39.86 -37.71 -30.24
CA VAL A 392 40.48 -36.68 -31.09
C VAL A 392 39.80 -35.37 -30.75
N ARG A 393 40.58 -34.37 -30.33
CA ARG A 393 40.10 -33.01 -30.12
C ARG A 393 39.71 -32.40 -31.47
N LEU A 394 38.46 -31.94 -31.57
CA LEU A 394 37.92 -31.26 -32.75
C LEU A 394 38.04 -29.73 -32.60
N PRO A 395 37.74 -28.92 -33.64
CA PRO A 395 37.74 -27.47 -33.55
C PRO A 395 37.02 -26.94 -32.31
N THR A 396 37.55 -25.84 -31.79
CA THR A 396 36.88 -25.05 -30.75
C THR A 396 35.84 -24.16 -31.41
N THR A 397 34.64 -24.11 -30.84
CA THR A 397 33.56 -23.22 -31.28
C THR A 397 33.33 -22.18 -30.20
N THR A 398 33.45 -20.90 -30.56
CA THR A 398 33.08 -19.79 -29.67
C THR A 398 31.76 -19.20 -30.12
N THR A 399 30.74 -19.29 -29.26
CA THR A 399 29.41 -18.73 -29.50
C THR A 399 29.12 -17.59 -28.52
N THR A 400 28.69 -16.45 -29.03
CA THR A 400 28.19 -15.34 -28.21
C THR A 400 26.67 -15.31 -28.26
N TYR A 401 26.04 -15.35 -27.10
CA TYR A 401 24.61 -15.23 -26.89
C TYR A 401 24.25 -13.82 -26.41
N GLN A 402 23.25 -13.20 -27.03
CA GLN A 402 22.55 -12.07 -26.46
C GLN A 402 21.41 -12.62 -25.62
N CYS A 403 21.42 -12.32 -24.33
CA CYS A 403 20.38 -12.76 -23.41
C CYS A 403 19.62 -11.56 -22.87
N GLU A 404 18.40 -11.79 -22.41
CA GLU A 404 17.62 -10.88 -21.61
C GLU A 404 17.26 -11.59 -20.31
N THR A 405 17.41 -10.93 -19.17
CA THR A 405 16.81 -11.44 -17.94
C THR A 405 15.30 -11.38 -18.13
N GLN A 406 14.62 -12.51 -18.03
CA GLN A 406 13.17 -12.53 -18.14
C GLN A 406 12.60 -13.36 -17.03
N TYR A 407 11.55 -12.82 -16.48
CA TYR A 407 10.72 -13.54 -15.56
C TYR A 407 9.76 -14.47 -16.33
N PRO A 408 9.63 -15.76 -15.95
CA PRO A 408 8.88 -16.75 -16.74
C PRO A 408 7.40 -16.40 -16.94
N THR A 409 6.86 -15.50 -16.12
CA THR A 409 5.47 -15.04 -16.25
C THR A 409 5.40 -13.70 -16.95
N ASN A 410 5.07 -13.73 -18.25
CA ASN A 410 4.53 -12.56 -18.93
C ASN A 410 3.02 -12.43 -18.63
N THR A 411 2.39 -11.33 -19.07
CA THR A 411 0.94 -11.08 -18.92
C THR A 411 0.04 -12.18 -19.47
N THR A 412 0.57 -13.05 -20.34
CA THR A 412 -0.15 -14.16 -20.97
C THR A 412 0.12 -15.52 -20.34
N SER A 413 1.04 -15.62 -19.37
CA SER A 413 1.41 -16.89 -18.75
C SER A 413 0.28 -17.41 -17.87
N SER A 414 -0.12 -18.68 -18.09
CA SER A 414 -1.09 -19.39 -17.26
C SER A 414 -0.48 -19.95 -15.98
N THR A 415 0.85 -19.95 -15.87
CA THR A 415 1.56 -20.51 -14.72
C THR A 415 1.65 -19.45 -13.64
N PRO A 416 1.06 -19.70 -12.46
CA PRO A 416 1.06 -18.71 -11.41
C PRO A 416 2.45 -18.63 -10.77
N ASN A 417 2.85 -17.46 -10.27
CA ASN A 417 4.19 -17.29 -9.69
C ASN A 417 4.24 -16.97 -8.19
N CYS A 418 5.04 -17.70 -7.40
CA CYS A 418 5.09 -17.62 -5.95
C CYS A 418 6.19 -16.69 -5.36
N LEU A 419 6.70 -15.70 -6.11
CA LEU A 419 7.77 -14.84 -5.58
C LEU A 419 7.48 -14.10 -4.30
N LEU A 420 6.26 -13.61 -4.14
CA LEU A 420 5.93 -12.70 -3.05
C LEU A 420 4.54 -13.06 -2.54
N TYR A 421 4.43 -13.25 -1.25
CA TYR A 421 3.18 -13.52 -0.59
C TYR A 421 3.02 -12.57 0.57
N VAL A 422 1.91 -11.84 0.58
CA VAL A 422 1.59 -10.87 1.63
C VAL A 422 0.53 -11.49 2.53
N GLN A 423 0.90 -11.74 3.78
CA GLN A 423 -0.01 -12.22 4.81
C GLN A 423 -0.43 -11.06 5.69
N THR A 424 -1.70 -10.68 5.62
CA THR A 424 -2.30 -9.68 6.51
C THR A 424 -3.13 -10.36 7.61
N GLY A 425 -3.58 -9.59 8.60
CA GLY A 425 -4.44 -10.13 9.67
C GLY A 425 -3.73 -11.09 10.63
N VAL A 426 -2.40 -10.99 10.73
CA VAL A 426 -1.58 -11.84 11.61
C VAL A 426 -1.70 -11.44 13.08
N SER A 427 -1.59 -12.41 14.00
CA SER A 427 -1.61 -12.13 15.44
C SER A 427 -0.25 -11.64 15.94
N PRO A 428 -0.19 -10.89 17.05
CA PRO A 428 1.09 -10.53 17.68
C PRO A 428 1.95 -11.75 18.06
N GLN A 429 1.31 -12.84 18.49
CA GLN A 429 2.01 -14.09 18.81
C GLN A 429 2.63 -14.74 17.58
N TYR A 430 1.96 -14.66 16.43
CA TYR A 430 2.50 -15.13 15.17
C TYR A 430 3.78 -14.37 14.82
N ILE A 431 3.74 -13.03 14.85
CA ILE A 431 4.90 -12.17 14.57
C ILE A 431 6.04 -12.45 15.56
N ALA A 432 5.73 -12.56 16.85
CA ALA A 432 6.74 -12.85 17.88
C ALA A 432 7.34 -14.26 17.76
N GLY A 433 6.60 -15.19 17.14
CA GLY A 433 7.05 -16.56 16.87
C GLY A 433 7.84 -16.73 15.58
N LEU A 434 7.91 -15.69 14.73
CA LEU A 434 8.71 -15.73 13.51
C LEU A 434 10.20 -15.85 13.85
N SER A 435 10.86 -16.72 13.10
CA SER A 435 12.28 -17.06 13.23
C SER A 435 12.86 -17.41 11.86
N ASP A 436 14.18 -17.45 11.76
CA ASP A 436 14.92 -17.86 10.57
C ASP A 436 14.55 -19.26 10.02
N SER A 437 13.91 -20.08 10.86
CA SER A 437 13.44 -21.43 10.53
C SER A 437 11.93 -21.51 10.26
N SER A 438 11.24 -20.37 10.26
CA SER A 438 9.79 -20.34 10.05
C SER A 438 9.44 -20.77 8.62
N PRO A 439 8.56 -21.79 8.47
CA PRO A 439 8.14 -22.23 7.14
C PRO A 439 7.20 -21.20 6.53
N VAL A 440 7.31 -21.01 5.21
CA VAL A 440 6.30 -20.30 4.43
C VAL A 440 4.91 -20.90 4.68
N PRO A 441 3.88 -20.06 4.90
CA PRO A 441 2.51 -20.50 5.09
C PRO A 441 2.05 -21.47 3.98
N GLN A 442 1.22 -22.44 4.32
CA GLN A 442 0.76 -23.43 3.34
C GLN A 442 0.02 -22.77 2.16
N GLU A 443 -0.68 -21.67 2.44
CA GLU A 443 -1.39 -20.84 1.48
C GLU A 443 -0.44 -20.26 0.43
N ALA A 444 0.77 -19.90 0.81
CA ALA A 444 1.78 -19.36 -0.09
C ALA A 444 2.41 -20.45 -0.98
N ARG A 445 2.33 -21.73 -0.61
CA ARG A 445 2.86 -22.86 -1.41
C ARG A 445 2.01 -23.20 -2.64
N GLY A 446 0.90 -22.50 -2.87
CA GLY A 446 -0.01 -22.74 -4.00
C GLY A 446 -0.80 -21.51 -4.48
N ASN A 447 -0.89 -20.44 -3.67
CA ASN A 447 -1.43 -19.14 -4.10
C ASN A 447 -0.33 -18.29 -4.73
N CYS A 448 0.33 -18.87 -5.72
CA CYS A 448 1.18 -18.13 -6.63
C CYS A 448 0.32 -17.09 -7.37
N PHE A 449 0.85 -15.91 -7.69
CA PHE A 449 0.16 -14.84 -8.43
C PHE A 449 -0.46 -15.38 -9.72
N PRO A 450 -1.80 -15.45 -9.84
CA PRO A 450 -2.40 -15.66 -11.14
C PRO A 450 -2.25 -14.34 -11.91
N VAL A 451 -1.43 -14.32 -12.97
CA VAL A 451 -1.19 -13.12 -13.77
C VAL A 451 -2.51 -12.52 -14.30
N GLN A 452 -3.51 -13.37 -14.56
CA GLN A 452 -4.84 -12.95 -15.02
C GLN A 452 -5.76 -12.39 -13.92
N GLY A 453 -5.42 -12.60 -12.64
CA GLY A 453 -6.27 -12.31 -11.48
C GLY A 453 -5.74 -11.22 -10.54
N GLY A 454 -4.73 -10.44 -10.95
CA GLY A 454 -4.15 -9.37 -10.13
C GLY A 454 -5.24 -8.54 -9.41
N GLY A 455 -5.00 -8.28 -8.13
CA GLY A 455 -6.00 -7.79 -7.19
C GLY A 455 -5.35 -7.22 -5.92
N THR A 456 -6.13 -6.43 -5.18
CA THR A 456 -5.65 -5.68 -4.01
C THR A 456 -5.06 -6.56 -2.91
N GLN A 457 -5.39 -7.84 -2.86
CA GLN A 457 -4.83 -8.78 -1.89
C GLN A 457 -3.32 -9.05 -2.06
N TYR A 458 -2.73 -8.67 -3.19
CA TYR A 458 -1.32 -8.93 -3.52
C TYR A 458 -0.42 -7.69 -3.40
N ALA A 459 -1.01 -6.53 -3.12
CA ALA A 459 -0.27 -5.30 -2.91
C ALA A 459 0.21 -5.19 -1.47
N ALA A 460 1.29 -4.43 -1.27
CA ALA A 460 1.60 -3.98 0.07
C ALA A 460 0.46 -3.07 0.57
N PRO A 461 -0.20 -3.43 1.69
CA PRO A 461 -1.30 -2.63 2.21
C PRO A 461 -0.81 -1.27 2.69
N SER A 462 -1.66 -0.25 2.56
CA SER A 462 -1.40 1.05 3.18
C SER A 462 -1.41 0.94 4.71
N CYS A 463 -0.81 1.90 5.38
CA CYS A 463 -0.83 1.93 6.85
C CYS A 463 -2.27 2.00 7.39
N ALA A 464 -3.16 2.74 6.73
CA ALA A 464 -4.57 2.78 7.07
C ALA A 464 -5.24 1.40 6.96
N GLN A 465 -4.95 0.64 5.89
CA GLN A 465 -5.46 -0.72 5.72
C GLN A 465 -4.95 -1.67 6.81
N LEU A 466 -3.65 -1.60 7.14
CA LEU A 466 -3.09 -2.39 8.24
C LEU A 466 -3.69 -2.02 9.59
N SER A 467 -3.82 -0.72 9.87
CA SER A 467 -4.43 -0.25 11.11
C SER A 467 -5.90 -0.63 11.22
N ALA A 468 -6.64 -0.66 10.11
CA ALA A 468 -8.04 -1.06 10.11
C ALA A 468 -8.23 -2.56 10.41
N LEU A 469 -7.22 -3.39 10.11
CA LEU A 469 -7.21 -4.81 10.48
C LEU A 469 -6.93 -5.04 11.96
N ALA A 470 -6.41 -4.04 12.70
CA ALA A 470 -6.13 -4.20 14.11
C ALA A 470 -7.41 -4.39 14.92
N VAL A 471 -7.54 -5.58 15.49
CA VAL A 471 -8.57 -5.89 16.48
C VAL A 471 -7.88 -6.01 17.82
N THR A 472 -7.99 -4.96 18.64
CA THR A 472 -7.32 -4.89 19.95
C THR A 472 -8.11 -5.58 21.07
N SER A 473 -9.35 -6.02 20.81
CA SER A 473 -10.23 -6.65 21.79
C SER A 473 -10.74 -8.02 21.31
N GLY A 474 -10.73 -9.02 22.21
CA GLY A 474 -11.18 -10.39 21.93
C GLY A 474 -10.12 -11.44 22.24
N ASN A 475 -10.49 -12.72 22.10
CA ASN A 475 -9.61 -13.87 22.39
C ASN A 475 -8.51 -14.08 21.32
N SER A 476 -8.52 -13.30 20.23
CA SER A 476 -7.57 -13.43 19.12
C SER A 476 -7.24 -12.04 18.57
N PRO A 477 -6.36 -11.28 19.25
CA PRO A 477 -5.98 -9.95 18.79
C PRO A 477 -5.27 -10.03 17.44
N VAL A 478 -5.62 -9.11 16.55
CA VAL A 478 -4.99 -8.97 15.23
C VAL A 478 -4.03 -7.78 15.30
N SER A 479 -2.78 -8.02 14.90
CA SER A 479 -1.76 -6.98 14.80
C SER A 479 -1.98 -6.13 13.55
N PRO A 480 -1.73 -4.80 13.59
CA PRO A 480 -1.73 -3.96 12.39
C PRO A 480 -0.46 -4.23 11.56
N ALA A 481 -0.33 -5.45 11.05
CA ALA A 481 0.89 -5.92 10.42
C ALA A 481 0.60 -6.75 9.17
N ALA A 482 1.54 -6.67 8.24
CA ALA A 482 1.68 -7.59 7.14
C ALA A 482 3.01 -8.32 7.26
N VAL A 483 3.00 -9.63 7.01
CA VAL A 483 4.22 -10.41 6.84
C VAL A 483 4.39 -10.65 5.35
N PHE A 484 5.51 -10.18 4.82
CA PHE A 484 5.90 -10.36 3.45
C PHE A 484 6.81 -11.57 3.42
N TRP A 485 6.40 -12.59 2.69
CA TRP A 485 7.18 -13.79 2.41
C TRP A 485 7.65 -13.69 0.98
N TRP A 486 8.92 -13.97 0.72
CA TRP A 486 9.37 -14.17 -0.64
C TRP A 486 10.16 -15.45 -0.78
N ASP A 487 10.05 -15.99 -1.98
CA ASP A 487 10.84 -17.12 -2.44
C ASP A 487 11.96 -16.55 -3.31
N ASP A 488 13.19 -16.78 -2.89
CA ASP A 488 14.36 -16.55 -3.74
C ASP A 488 14.55 -17.71 -4.74
N GLY A 489 13.98 -18.87 -4.44
CA GLY A 489 14.29 -20.15 -5.07
C GLY A 489 13.71 -20.42 -6.44
N GLY A 490 13.26 -19.38 -7.17
CA GLY A 490 12.67 -19.57 -8.48
C GLY A 490 11.32 -20.27 -8.42
N GLY A 491 10.24 -19.55 -8.68
CA GLY A 491 8.95 -20.20 -8.89
C GLY A 491 9.08 -21.28 -9.96
N VAL A 492 8.82 -22.54 -9.56
CA VAL A 492 8.79 -23.72 -10.42
C VAL A 492 8.28 -23.38 -11.82
N GLY A 493 9.18 -23.41 -12.80
CA GLY A 493 8.79 -23.32 -14.21
C GLY A 493 7.75 -24.40 -14.54
N PRO A 494 7.01 -24.30 -15.67
CA PRO A 494 5.90 -25.21 -15.99
C PRO A 494 6.29 -26.70 -16.12
N ASN A 495 7.59 -27.01 -16.14
CA ASN A 495 8.16 -28.36 -16.12
C ASN A 495 9.16 -28.60 -14.97
N GLU A 496 9.35 -27.64 -14.07
CA GLU A 496 9.98 -27.92 -12.78
C GLU A 496 8.90 -28.52 -11.91
N HIS A 497 8.76 -29.84 -12.02
CA HIS A 497 7.99 -30.61 -11.04
C HIS A 497 8.42 -30.15 -9.65
N TYR A 498 7.50 -30.06 -8.68
CA TYR A 498 7.82 -29.95 -7.25
C TYR A 498 8.98 -30.91 -6.93
N TYR A 499 10.22 -30.45 -7.03
CA TYR A 499 11.38 -31.29 -6.85
C TYR A 499 11.52 -31.37 -5.36
N LEU A 500 10.95 -32.43 -4.78
CA LEU A 500 11.06 -32.69 -3.36
C LEU A 500 12.53 -32.52 -2.93
N PRO A 501 12.81 -31.81 -1.83
CA PRO A 501 14.16 -31.37 -1.44
C PRO A 501 15.22 -32.47 -1.27
N GLN A 502 14.86 -33.74 -1.42
CA GLN A 502 15.77 -34.88 -1.24
C GLN A 502 16.51 -35.32 -2.52
N GLY A 503 16.07 -34.91 -3.72
CA GLY A 503 16.62 -35.45 -4.98
C GLY A 503 17.67 -34.59 -5.67
N HIS A 504 17.43 -33.28 -5.79
CA HIS A 504 18.27 -32.36 -6.57
C HIS A 504 19.19 -31.49 -5.71
N CYS A 505 18.90 -31.37 -4.41
CA CYS A 505 19.74 -30.68 -3.44
C CYS A 505 20.82 -31.57 -2.84
N SER A 506 21.09 -32.73 -3.45
CA SER A 506 22.28 -33.49 -3.11
C SER A 506 23.49 -32.62 -3.43
N ALA A 507 24.38 -32.47 -2.45
CA ALA A 507 25.61 -31.66 -2.45
C ALA A 507 26.64 -32.00 -3.56
N SER A 508 26.22 -32.51 -4.71
CA SER A 508 27.07 -33.14 -5.72
C SER A 508 27.77 -32.16 -6.66
N SER A 509 27.64 -30.86 -6.46
CA SER A 509 28.68 -29.95 -6.94
C SER A 509 28.75 -28.71 -6.06
N VAL A 510 29.55 -28.80 -5.00
CA VAL A 510 30.11 -27.64 -4.25
C VAL A 510 30.74 -26.58 -5.18
N ASN A 511 30.90 -26.88 -6.48
CA ASN A 511 31.49 -26.01 -7.51
C ASN A 511 30.67 -25.88 -8.81
N GLY A 512 29.47 -26.48 -8.90
CA GLY A 512 28.76 -26.61 -10.18
C GLY A 512 27.72 -25.51 -10.40
N PRO A 513 27.65 -24.91 -11.60
CA PRO A 513 26.73 -23.81 -11.83
C PRO A 513 25.26 -24.26 -12.03
N GLY A 514 24.31 -23.44 -11.60
CA GLY A 514 22.98 -23.37 -12.24
C GLY A 514 21.76 -24.04 -11.61
N TYR A 515 21.86 -24.87 -10.56
CA TYR A 515 20.64 -25.40 -9.89
C TYR A 515 20.78 -25.61 -8.37
N GLY A 516 21.97 -25.39 -7.81
CA GLY A 516 22.26 -25.68 -6.40
C GLY A 516 22.05 -24.52 -5.43
N GLU A 517 21.90 -23.29 -5.93
CA GLU A 517 21.81 -22.08 -5.09
C GLU A 517 20.51 -22.05 -4.27
N ASP A 518 19.41 -22.47 -4.90
CA ASP A 518 18.05 -22.34 -4.40
C ASP A 518 17.61 -23.53 -3.52
N CYS A 519 18.53 -24.46 -3.27
CA CYS A 519 18.23 -25.75 -2.67
C CYS A 519 18.12 -25.72 -1.14
N LEU A 520 18.64 -24.66 -0.51
CA LEU A 520 18.42 -24.36 0.88
C LEU A 520 17.27 -23.36 0.97
N TYR A 521 16.03 -23.83 0.75
CA TYR A 521 14.78 -23.09 0.96
C TYR A 521 14.76 -22.45 2.35
N LYS A 522 15.35 -21.27 2.48
CA LYS A 522 15.29 -20.49 3.68
C LYS A 522 14.51 -19.26 3.32
N ASN A 523 13.23 -19.38 3.64
CA ASN A 523 12.26 -18.39 3.26
C ASN A 523 12.67 -17.05 3.83
N ASN A 524 12.72 -16.08 2.94
CA ASN A 524 13.01 -14.75 3.34
C ASN A 524 11.69 -14.05 3.66
N PHE A 525 11.66 -13.32 4.76
CA PHE A 525 10.46 -12.61 5.16
C PHE A 525 10.80 -11.37 5.98
N PHE A 526 9.85 -10.44 6.03
CA PHE A 526 9.84 -9.39 7.04
C PHE A 526 8.41 -9.11 7.49
N ALA A 527 8.27 -8.70 8.74
CA ALA A 527 7.02 -8.20 9.27
C ALA A 527 7.03 -6.67 9.27
N ALA A 528 6.13 -6.08 8.51
CA ALA A 528 5.87 -4.64 8.53
C ALA A 528 4.70 -4.37 9.49
N ILE A 529 4.95 -3.64 10.56
CA ILE A 529 3.97 -3.24 11.56
C ILE A 529 3.71 -1.76 11.38
N CYS A 530 2.46 -1.38 11.17
CA CYS A 530 2.10 0.03 11.07
C CYS A 530 1.28 0.47 12.26
N THR A 531 1.78 1.45 13.01
CA THR A 531 1.00 2.15 14.03
C THR A 531 0.64 3.52 13.49
N VAL A 532 -0.59 3.95 13.75
CA VAL A 532 -1.03 5.31 13.42
C VAL A 532 -1.06 6.13 14.71
N ASN A 533 -0.29 7.21 14.74
CA ASN A 533 -0.32 8.15 15.85
C ASN A 533 -1.10 9.40 15.45
N GLY A 534 -1.97 9.88 16.33
CA GLY A 534 -2.87 11.00 16.06
C GLY A 534 -4.29 10.55 15.75
N GLY A 535 -5.27 11.42 16.04
CA GLY A 535 -6.70 11.09 16.08
C GLY A 535 -7.15 10.68 17.49
N SER A 536 -8.14 11.37 18.06
CA SER A 536 -8.61 11.16 19.44
C SER A 536 -9.76 10.15 19.57
N GLY A 537 -9.99 9.30 18.57
CA GLY A 537 -11.07 8.32 18.57
C GLY A 537 -10.59 6.90 18.78
N SER A 538 -11.17 6.19 19.74
CA SER A 538 -11.21 4.71 19.79
C SER A 538 -12.00 4.09 18.63
N GLY A 539 -12.49 4.90 17.70
CA GLY A 539 -13.22 4.49 16.52
C GLY A 539 -12.26 4.19 15.40
N LEU A 540 -12.30 2.95 14.92
CA LEU A 540 -12.15 2.58 13.52
C LEU A 540 -12.12 3.84 12.66
N THR A 541 -10.96 4.18 12.10
CA THR A 541 -10.93 5.00 10.89
C THR A 541 -11.86 4.26 9.95
N GLU A 542 -13.08 4.76 9.76
CA GLU A 542 -14.03 4.19 8.82
C GLU A 542 -13.37 4.40 7.46
N VAL A 543 -12.55 3.42 7.06
CA VAL A 543 -12.15 3.23 5.69
C VAL A 543 -13.48 2.90 5.01
N ILE A 544 -14.14 3.94 4.50
CA ILE A 544 -15.26 3.76 3.59
C ILE A 544 -14.63 3.06 2.38
N LEU A 545 -14.68 1.73 2.38
CA LEU A 545 -14.46 0.91 1.20
C LEU A 545 -15.61 1.27 0.25
N THR A 546 -15.42 2.31 -0.55
CA THR A 546 -16.25 2.52 -1.74
C THR A 546 -16.03 1.31 -2.63
N GLN A 547 -17.01 0.40 -2.68
CA GLN A 547 -17.11 -0.64 -3.68
C GLN A 547 -17.36 -0.04 -5.06
#